data_AF-A0A5N8HIU5-F1
#
_entry.id   AF-A0A5N8HIU5-F1
#
_cell.length_a   1.000
_cell.length_b   1.000
_cell.length_c   1.000
_cell.angle_alpha   90.00
_cell.angle_beta   90.00
_cell.angle_gamma   90.00
#
_symmetry.space_group_name_H-M   'P 1'
#
loop_
_entity.id
_entity.type
_entity.pdbx_description
1 polymer ?
#
loop_
_entity_poly.entity_id
_entity_poly.type
_entity_poly.pdbx_seq_one_letter_code
_entity_poly.pdbx_strand_id
1 'polypeptide(L)' 'LAEAARQKAWPMTLRIQPGYDHSYYFIASFIEDHLRFHAQYLLK' A
#
# COMPACT_ATOMS: atom_id res chain seq x y z
N LEU A 1 8.36 4.08 10.49
CA LEU A 1 7.41 4.74 9.55
C LEU A 1 5.97 4.75 10.09
N ALA A 2 5.37 3.58 10.41
CA ALA A 2 4.03 3.51 11.00
C ALA A 2 3.87 4.40 12.24
N GLU A 3 4.84 4.34 13.16
CA GLU A 3 4.83 5.17 14.37
C GLU A 3 4.97 6.66 14.08
N ALA A 4 5.89 7.04 13.20
CA ALA A 4 6.07 8.43 12.79
C ALA A 4 4.80 9.00 12.12
N ALA A 5 4.13 8.22 11.27
CA ALA A 5 2.86 8.62 10.65
C ALA A 5 1.75 8.82 11.69
N ARG A 6 1.66 7.93 12.70
CA ARG A 6 0.71 8.09 13.82
C ARG A 6 0.98 9.35 14.63
N GLN A 7 2.24 9.60 15.00
CA GLN A 7 2.63 10.79 15.76
C GLN A 7 2.31 12.10 15.03
N LYS A 8 2.29 12.09 13.69
CA LYS A 8 1.99 13.26 12.84
C LYS A 8 0.55 13.30 12.34
N ALA A 9 -0.32 12.38 12.76
CA ALA A 9 -1.68 12.21 12.24
C ALA A 9 -1.71 12.18 10.69
N TRP A 10 -0.68 11.61 10.07
CA TRP A 10 -0.58 11.54 8.62
C TRP A 10 -1.50 10.43 8.08
N PRO A 11 -2.30 10.70 7.03
CA PRO A 11 -3.23 9.72 6.48
C PRO A 11 -2.47 8.64 5.69
N MET A 12 -1.93 7.65 6.40
CA MET A 12 -1.24 6.50 5.85
C MET A 12 -1.99 5.22 6.15
N THR A 13 -2.25 4.41 5.13
CA THR A 13 -2.77 3.05 5.29
C THR A 13 -1.62 2.06 5.19
N LEU A 14 -1.41 1.24 6.22
CA LEU A 14 -0.40 0.16 6.22
C LEU A 14 -1.12 -1.20 6.27
N ARG A 15 -0.82 -2.08 5.31
CA ARG A 15 -1.34 -3.45 5.25
C ARG A 15 -0.18 -4.43 5.39
N ILE A 16 -0.31 -5.38 6.32
CA ILE A 16 0.65 -6.49 6.49
C ILE A 16 0.02 -7.72 5.84
N GLN A 17 0.77 -8.45 5.03
CA GLN A 17 0.31 -9.64 4.30
C GLN A 17 1.12 -10.87 4.74
N PRO A 18 0.72 -11.55 5.83
CA PRO A 18 1.42 -12.73 6.31
C PRO A 18 1.37 -13.86 5.28
N GLY A 19 2.45 -14.63 5.17
CA GLY A 19 2.52 -15.79 4.27
C GLY A 19 2.88 -15.45 2.82
N TYR A 20 2.99 -14.17 2.45
CA TYR A 20 3.57 -13.74 1.20
C TYR A 20 5.08 -13.52 1.35
N ASP A 21 5.83 -13.83 0.30
CA ASP A 21 7.27 -13.60 0.22
C ASP A 21 7.60 -12.25 -0.44
N HIS A 22 8.87 -12.02 -0.76
CA HIS A 22 9.35 -10.82 -1.46
C HIS A 22 9.45 -11.01 -2.97
N SER A 23 8.67 -11.93 -3.55
CA SER A 23 8.70 -12.21 -4.98
C SER A 23 7.75 -11.30 -5.77
N TYR A 24 7.85 -11.40 -7.11
CA TYR A 24 6.88 -10.77 -7.99
C TYR A 24 5.48 -11.37 -7.88
N TYR A 25 5.32 -12.60 -7.35
CA TYR A 25 4.00 -13.17 -7.09
C TYR A 25 3.27 -12.39 -5.99
N PHE A 26 3.98 -11.99 -4.93
CA PHE A 26 3.42 -11.10 -3.91
C PHE A 26 2.98 -9.75 -4.51
N ILE A 27 3.86 -9.11 -5.29
CA ILE A 27 3.57 -7.81 -5.91
C ILE A 27 2.34 -7.93 -6.83
N ALA A 28 2.33 -8.91 -7.72
CA ALA A 28 1.23 -9.13 -8.66
C ALA A 28 -0.10 -9.43 -7.96
N SER A 29 -0.08 -10.06 -6.78
CA SER A 29 -1.30 -10.37 -6.02
C SER A 29 -2.06 -9.11 -5.54
N PHE A 30 -1.36 -7.99 -5.35
CA PHE A 30 -1.94 -6.75 -4.83
C PHE A 30 -1.81 -5.54 -5.78
N ILE A 31 -1.24 -5.73 -6.98
CA ILE A 31 -0.95 -4.63 -7.90
C ILE A 31 -2.22 -3.90 -8.37
N GLU A 32 -3.33 -4.61 -8.54
CA GLU A 32 -4.60 -3.99 -8.96
C GLU A 32 -5.10 -2.96 -7.92
N ASP A 33 -5.10 -3.32 -6.64
CA ASP A 33 -5.46 -2.41 -5.54
C ASP A 33 -4.60 -1.14 -5.57
N HIS A 34 -3.29 -1.32 -5.77
CA HIS A 34 -2.35 -0.20 -5.82
C HIS A 34 -2.59 0.70 -7.03
N LEU A 35 -2.87 0.13 -8.20
CA LEU A 35 -3.21 0.89 -9.41
C LEU A 35 -4.51 1.67 -9.22
N ARG A 36 -5.54 1.07 -8.61
CA ARG A 36 -6.81 1.76 -8.30
C ARG A 36 -6.61 2.92 -7.34
N PHE A 37 -5.77 2.76 -6.31
CA PHE A 37 -5.39 3.86 -5.42
C PHE A 37 -4.75 5.01 -6.21
N HIS A 38 -3.74 4.72 -7.04
CA HIS A 38 -3.07 5.76 -7.82
C HIS A 38 -3.98 6.43 -8.86
N ALA A 39 -4.87 5.67 -9.49
CA ALA A 39 -5.84 6.20 -10.47
C ALA A 39 -6.70 7.34 -9.90
N GLN A 40 -7.06 7.30 -8.62
CA GLN A 40 -7.84 8.36 -7.95
C GLN A 40 -7.13 9.73 -7.91
N TYR A 41 -5.80 9.73 -8.01
CA TYR A 41 -4.98 10.94 -7.93
C TYR A 41 -4.34 11.33 -9.26
N LEU A 42 -4.15 10.37 -10.18
CA LEU A 42 -3.54 10.59 -11.49
C LEU A 42 -4.56 10.90 -12.59
N LEU A 43 -5.80 10.41 -12.49
CA LEU A 43 -6.85 10.62 -13.50
C LEU A 43 -7.81 11.77 -13.11
N LYS A 44 -7.29 12.79 -12.44
CA LYS A 44 -8.04 14.02 -12.17
C LYS A 44 -8.10 14.92 -13.39
#